data_AF-A0A822IP59-F1
#
_entry.id   AF-A0A822IP59-F1
#
_cell.length_a   1.000
_cell.length_b   1.000
_cell.length_c   1.000
_cell.angle_alpha   90.00
_cell.angle_beta   90.00
_cell.angle_gamma   90.00
#
_symmetry.space_group_name_H-M   'P 1'
#
loop_
_entity.id
_entity.type
_entity.pdbx_description
1 polymer ?
#
loop_
_entity_poly.entity_id
_entity_poly.type
_entity_poly.pdbx_seq_one_letter_code
_entity_poly.pdbx_strand_id
1 'polypeptide(L)' 'MNNKPRVFLSHSKIDKEFIEKIEQDLRKCRIEAWYDDWEISPGKSLREKNIWRRNIRL' A
#
# COMPACT_ATOMS: atom_id res chain seq x y z
N MET A 1 -14.68 18.22 8.90
CA MET A 1 -13.29 17.73 8.71
C MET A 1 -13.35 16.21 8.62
N ASN A 2 -13.06 15.63 7.45
CA ASN A 2 -13.16 14.18 7.23
C ASN A 2 -11.81 13.52 7.57
N ASN A 3 -11.52 13.40 8.87
CA ASN A 3 -10.24 12.89 9.37
C ASN A 3 -10.21 11.35 9.32
N LYS A 4 -10.35 10.78 8.13
CA LYS A 4 -10.29 9.33 7.96
C LYS A 4 -8.84 8.88 8.10
N PRO A 5 -8.54 7.92 9.00
CA PRO A 5 -7.18 7.46 9.19
C PRO A 5 -6.66 6.80 7.91
N ARG A 6 -5.40 7.08 7.64
CA ARG A 6 -4.60 6.52 6.56
C ARG A 6 -3.56 5.61 7.20
N VAL A 7 -3.57 4.31 6.87
CA VAL A 7 -2.79 3.27 7.56
C VAL A 7 -1.78 2.63 6.60
N PHE A 8 -0.51 2.60 7.01
CA PHE A 8 0.52 1.80 6.35
C PHE A 8 0.66 0.44 7.03
N LEU A 9 0.62 -0.65 6.26
CA LEU A 9 0.77 -2.02 6.75
C LEU A 9 2.20 -2.51 6.52
N SER A 10 3.05 -2.36 7.55
CA SER A 10 4.40 -2.91 7.57
C SER A 10 4.34 -4.43 7.77
N HIS A 11 4.92 -5.18 6.85
CA HIS A 11 4.87 -6.63 6.87
C HIS A 11 6.12 -7.27 6.28
N SER A 12 6.35 -8.54 6.59
CA SER A 12 7.35 -9.31 5.89
C SER A 12 6.76 -9.87 4.60
N LYS A 13 7.60 -10.18 3.61
CA LYS A 13 7.16 -10.69 2.31
C LYS A 13 6.33 -11.98 2.41
N ILE A 14 6.61 -12.84 3.41
CA ILE A 14 5.87 -14.08 3.63
C ILE A 14 4.43 -13.82 4.10
N ASP A 15 4.15 -12.65 4.69
CA ASP A 15 2.84 -12.30 5.23
C ASP A 15 1.91 -11.61 4.21
N LYS A 16 2.32 -11.51 2.93
CA LYS A 16 1.60 -10.75 1.92
C LYS A 16 0.13 -11.15 1.77
N GLU A 17 -0.16 -12.44 1.68
CA GLU A 17 -1.54 -12.94 1.55
C GLU A 17 -2.41 -12.58 2.76
N PHE A 18 -1.81 -12.49 3.95
CA PHE A 18 -2.52 -12.08 5.15
C PHE A 18 -2.78 -10.56 5.17
N ILE A 19 -1.83 -9.78 4.68
CA ILE A 19 -1.93 -8.31 4.59
C ILE A 19 -2.97 -7.88 3.56
N GLU A 20 -3.12 -8.62 2.46
CA GLU A 20 -4.19 -8.42 1.49
C GLU A 20 -5.58 -8.57 2.14
N LYS A 21 -5.76 -9.53 3.05
CA LYS A 21 -7.02 -9.70 3.80
C LYS A 21 -7.27 -8.54 4.74
N ILE A 22 -6.25 -8.10 5.49
CA ILE A 22 -6.34 -6.94 6.39
C ILE A 22 -6.71 -5.67 5.61
N GLU A 23 -6.07 -5.45 4.47
CA GLU A 23 -6.32 -4.28 3.62
C GLU A 23 -7.77 -4.24 3.14
N GLN A 24 -8.31 -5.38 2.70
CA GLN A 24 -9.71 -5.51 2.28
C GLN A 24 -10.67 -5.21 3.44
N ASP A 25 -10.37 -5.69 4.64
CA ASP A 25 -11.21 -5.46 5.82
C ASP A 25 -11.17 -3.98 6.26
N LEU A 26 -10.00 -3.34 6.23
CA LEU A 26 -9.87 -1.90 6.48
C LEU A 26 -10.65 -1.07 5.46
N ARG A 27 -10.62 -1.47 4.18
CA ARG A 27 -11.42 -0.81 3.13
C ARG A 27 -12.92 -0.91 3.36
N LYS A 28 -13.44 -2.06 3.85
CA LYS A 28 -14.86 -2.21 4.22
C LYS A 28 -15.25 -1.21 5.32
N CYS A 29 -14.33 -0.94 6.24
CA CYS A 29 -14.48 0.08 7.28
C CYS A 29 -14.27 1.52 6.79
N ARG A 30 -14.08 1.73 5.47
CA ARG A 30 -13.78 3.03 4.85
C ARG A 30 -12.47 3.65 5.37
N ILE A 31 -11.55 2.82 5.84
CA ILE A 31 -10.18 3.19 6.23
C ILE A 31 -9.29 2.99 5.01
N GLU A 32 -8.49 4.00 4.68
CA GLU A 32 -7.54 3.90 3.58
C GLU A 32 -6.27 3.19 4.08
N ALA A 33 -5.95 2.04 3.49
CA ALA A 33 -4.77 1.26 3.82
C ALA A 33 -3.90 1.04 2.57
N TRP A 34 -2.58 1.03 2.75
CA TRP A 34 -1.61 0.66 1.72
C TRP A 34 -0.46 -0.15 2.30
N TYR A 35 0.18 -0.94 1.45
CA TYR A 35 1.36 -1.75 1.75
C TYR A 35 2.30 -1.73 0.55
N ASP A 36 3.56 -2.09 0.77
CA ASP A 36 4.58 -2.18 -0.27
C ASP A 36 4.45 -3.48 -1.08
N ASP A 37 3.50 -3.48 -2.02
CA ASP A 37 3.31 -4.60 -2.95
C ASP A 37 4.50 -4.82 -3.92
N TRP A 38 5.45 -3.88 -3.93
CA TRP A 38 6.44 -3.80 -4.99
C TRP A 38 7.74 -4.54 -4.65
N GLU A 39 7.81 -5.81 -5.02
CA GLU A 39 9.11 -6.43 -5.33
C GLU A 39 9.81 -5.61 -6.41
N ILE A 40 10.85 -4.87 -6.03
CA ILE A 40 11.77 -4.28 -7.01
C ILE A 40 12.49 -5.47 -7.65
N SER A 41 12.05 -5.90 -8.83
CA SER A 41 12.83 -6.87 -9.61
C SER A 41 14.25 -6.30 -9.82
N PRO A 42 15.31 -7.06 -9.49
CA PRO A 42 16.68 -6.59 -9.66
C PRO A 42 16.89 -6.19 -11.12
N GLY A 43 17.26 -4.92 -11.35
CA GLY A 43 17.47 -4.36 -12.69
C GLY A 43 16.49 -3.27 -13.13
N LYS A 44 15.40 -2.98 -12.39
CA LYS A 44 14.57 -1.79 -12.67
C LYS A 44 15.02 -0.60 -11.82
N SER A 45 15.52 0.45 -12.47
CA SER A 45 15.93 1.69 -11.80
C SER A 45 14.74 2.32 -11.06
N LEU A 46 14.98 2.79 -9.82
CA LEU A 46 14.00 3.52 -9.00
C LEU A 46 13.48 4.80 -9.70
N ARG A 47 14.18 5.25 -10.75
CA ARG A 47 13.98 6.54 -11.42
C ARG A 47 12.83 6.53 -12.43
N GLU A 48 12.35 5.35 -12.84
CA GLU A 48 11.40 5.24 -13.95
C GLU A 48 9.96 4.92 -13.53
N LYS A 49 9.72 4.69 -12.23
CA LYS A 49 8.38 4.33 -11.74
C LYS A 49 7.63 5.52 -11.16
N ASN A 50 6.73 6.04 -12.00
CA ASN A 50 5.57 6.89 -11.67
C ASN A 50 4.57 6.27 -10.66
N ILE A 51 5.00 5.38 -9.77
CA ILE A 51 4.16 4.71 -8.75
C ILE A 51 3.73 5.70 -7.66
N TRP A 52 4.55 6.72 -7.40
CA TRP A 52 4.26 7.75 -6.40
C TRP A 52 3.06 8.65 -6.73
N ARG A 53 2.54 8.62 -7.97
CA ARG A 53 1.49 9.54 -8.43
C ARG A 53 0.06 9.01 -8.38
N ARG A 54 -0.17 7.71 -8.13
CA ARG A 54 -1.55 7.16 -8.17
C ARG A 54 -2.27 7.15 -6.81
N ASN A 55 -1.56 7.21 -5.69
CA ASN A 55 -2.15 7.13 -4.34
C ASN A 55 -1.87 8.34 -3.43
N ILE A 56 -1.37 9.44 -3.98
CA ILE A 56 -1.31 10.72 -3.26
C ILE A 56 -1.96 11.76 -4.18
N ARG A 57 -3.29 11.88 -4.07
CA ARG A 57 -3.93 13.17 -4.35
C ARG A 57 -3.73 14.02 -3.09
N LEU A 58 -2.88 15.04 -3.23
CA LEU A 58 -2.91 16.22 -2.37
C LEU A 58 -4.27 16.92 -2.52
#